data_AF-Q7WWX4-F1
#
_entry.id   AF-Q7WWX4-F1
#
_cell.length_a   1.000
_cell.length_b   1.000
_cell.length_c   1.000
_cell.angle_alpha   90.00
_cell.angle_beta   90.00
_cell.angle_gamma   90.00
#
_symmetry.space_group_name_H-M   'P 1'
#
loop_
_entity.id
_entity.type
_entity.pdbx_description
1 polymer ?
#
loop_
_entity_poly.entity_id
_entity_poly.type
_entity_poly.pdbx_seq_one_letter_code
_entity_poly.pdbx_strand_id
1 'polypeptide(L)'
;MSLATLHNDARRLAIRLKQVPARMAARLCGVDPALALHMHEWLTAPPPGAPAMPQAFTTEAAAACFALIKISVVKPAVFWGALVAFLSLPVLLALRWS
;
A
#
# COMPACT_ATOMS: atom_id res chain seq x y z
N MET A 1 8.90 24.10 20.38
CA MET A 1 8.01 23.26 19.55
C MET A 1 6.74 22.97 20.34
N SER A 2 5.56 23.22 19.79
CA SER A 2 4.28 23.05 20.51
C SER A 2 3.71 21.64 20.33
N LEU A 3 3.03 21.11 21.34
CA LEU A 3 2.40 19.79 21.31
C LEU A 3 1.38 19.66 20.14
N ALA A 4 0.71 20.76 19.79
CA ALA A 4 -0.18 20.84 18.64
C ALA A 4 0.56 20.67 17.30
N THR A 5 1.79 21.20 17.18
CA THR A 5 2.60 21.02 15.96
C THR A 5 3.06 19.57 15.79
N LEU A 6 3.47 18.90 16.87
CA LEU A 6 3.85 17.49 16.86
C LEU A 6 2.68 16.57 16.44
N HIS A 7 1.49 16.82 16.97
CA HIS A 7 0.31 16.01 16.66
C HIS A 7 -0.10 16.11 15.18
N ASN A 8 -0.02 17.32 14.61
CA ASN A 8 -0.36 17.54 13.20
C ASN A 8 0.65 16.87 12.26
N ASP A 9 1.94 16.90 12.62
CA ASP A 9 2.99 16.23 11.85
C ASP A 9 2.90 14.71 11.95
N ALA A 10 2.63 14.16 13.14
CA ALA A 10 2.38 12.73 13.31
C ALA A 10 1.20 12.25 12.46
N ARG A 11 0.11 13.03 12.40
CA ARG A 11 -1.05 12.72 11.55
C ARG A 11 -0.70 12.75 10.07
N ARG A 12 0.06 13.75 9.62
CA ARG A 12 0.54 13.85 8.23
C ARG A 12 1.45 12.68 7.86
N LEU A 13 2.36 12.30 8.76
CA LEU A 13 3.25 11.16 8.57
C LEU A 13 2.44 9.86 8.49
N ALA A 14 1.47 9.67 9.37
CA ALA A 14 0.59 8.50 9.35
C ALA A 14 -0.17 8.38 8.02
N ILE A 15 -0.69 9.50 7.48
CA ILE A 15 -1.35 9.52 6.17
C ILE A 15 -0.37 9.13 5.06
N ARG A 16 0.84 9.69 5.06
CA ARG A 16 1.87 9.34 4.06
C ARG A 16 2.27 7.87 4.12
N LEU A 17 2.45 7.33 5.32
CA LEU A 17 2.81 5.93 5.53
C LEU A 17 1.73 4.98 5.00
N LYS A 18 0.45 5.33 5.14
CA LYS A 18 -0.66 4.56 4.57
C LYS A 18 -0.66 4.50 3.04
N GLN A 19 -0.08 5.50 2.37
CA GLN A 19 0.02 5.54 0.90
C GLN A 19 1.26 4.84 0.35
N VAL A 20 2.23 4.47 1.20
CA VAL A 20 3.47 3.79 0.77
C VAL A 20 3.18 2.47 0.05
N PRO A 21 2.29 1.58 0.56
CA PRO A 21 1.94 0.34 -0.13
C PRO A 21 1.38 0.55 -1.52
N ALA A 22 0.55 1.59 -1.72
CA ALA A 22 -0.03 1.90 -3.03
C ALA A 22 1.03 2.31 -4.06
N ARG A 23 2.00 3.14 -3.65
CA ARG A 23 3.10 3.53 -4.53
C ARG A 23 4.05 2.37 -4.83
N MET A 24 4.27 1.48 -3.85
CA MET A 24 5.07 0.27 -4.07
C MET A 24 4.36 -0.70 -5.02
N ALA A 25 3.07 -0.96 -4.82
CA ALA A 25 2.27 -1.82 -5.69
C ALA A 25 2.25 -1.29 -7.13
N ALA A 26 2.10 0.03 -7.32
CA ALA A 26 2.18 0.67 -8.64
C ALA A 26 3.50 0.33 -9.36
N ARG A 27 4.63 0.46 -8.65
CA ARG A 27 5.96 0.15 -9.21
C ARG A 27 6.15 -1.33 -9.49
N LEU A 28 5.70 -2.21 -8.59
CA LEU A 28 5.83 -3.65 -8.74
C LEU A 28 4.98 -4.19 -9.90
N CYS A 29 3.80 -3.61 -10.11
CA CYS A 29 2.87 -4.04 -11.17
C CYS A 29 3.02 -3.24 -12.47
N GLY A 30 3.90 -2.23 -12.54
CA GLY A 30 4.04 -1.38 -13.73
C GLY A 30 2.81 -0.53 -14.04
N VAL A 31 2.04 -0.16 -13.02
CA VAL A 31 0.80 0.62 -13.13
C VAL A 31 1.07 2.09 -12.80
N ASP A 32 0.32 3.00 -13.43
CA ASP A 32 0.39 4.43 -13.13
C ASP A 32 0.18 4.70 -11.62
N PRO A 33 1.11 5.38 -10.92
CA PRO A 33 0.97 5.72 -9.51
C PRO A 33 -0.29 6.55 -9.21
N ALA A 34 -0.80 7.34 -10.15
CA ALA A 34 -2.05 8.08 -9.95
C ALA A 34 -3.25 7.11 -9.86
N LEU A 35 -3.28 6.08 -10.72
CA LEU A 35 -4.30 5.04 -10.68
C LEU A 35 -4.24 4.24 -9.36
N ALA A 36 -3.03 3.90 -8.90
CA ALA A 36 -2.85 3.18 -7.64
C ALA A 36 -3.27 4.00 -6.40
N LEU A 37 -3.05 5.32 -6.41
CA LEU A 37 -3.56 6.20 -5.35
C LEU A 37 -5.09 6.26 -5.37
N HIS A 38 -5.69 6.34 -6.55
CA HIS A 38 -7.14 6.31 -6.70
C HIS A 38 -7.74 4.99 -6.18
N MET A 39 -7.09 3.85 -6.42
CA MET A 39 -7.48 2.56 -5.83
C MET A 39 -7.45 2.58 -4.30
N HIS A 40 -6.41 3.16 -3.70
CA HIS A 40 -6.27 3.28 -2.25
C HIS A 40 -7.34 4.19 -1.63
N GLU A 41 -7.63 5.31 -2.28
CA GLU A 41 -8.71 6.22 -1.88
C GLU A 41 -10.07 5.53 -1.94
N TRP A 42 -10.35 4.81 -3.04
CA TRP A 42 -11.58 4.02 -3.18
C TRP A 42 -11.73 2.98 -2.08
N LEU A 43 -10.64 2.28 -1.72
CA LEU A 43 -10.63 1.27 -0.65
C LEU A 43 -10.76 1.84 0.77
N THR A 44 -10.42 3.12 0.98
CA THR A 44 -10.44 3.77 2.29
C THR A 44 -11.63 4.73 2.48
N ALA A 45 -12.42 4.95 1.43
CA ALA A 45 -13.63 5.76 1.49
C ALA A 45 -14.67 5.13 2.46
N PRO A 46 -15.37 5.94 3.28
CA PRO A 46 -16.37 5.44 4.22
C PRO A 46 -17.61 4.86 3.50
N PRO A 47 -18.28 3.84 4.07
CA PRO A 47 -19.46 3.23 3.49
C PRO A 47 -20.70 4.07 3.85
N PRO A 48 -21.23 4.86 2.91
CA PRO A 48 -22.44 4.38 2.24
C PRO A 48 -22.46 4.74 0.75
N GLY A 49 -22.66 3.71 -0.10
CA GLY A 49 -22.75 3.86 -1.55
C GLY A 49 -21.41 3.77 -2.27
N ALA A 50 -20.53 2.85 -1.83
CA ALA A 50 -19.25 2.59 -2.50
C ALA A 50 -19.48 2.53 -4.03
N PRO A 51 -18.93 3.49 -4.80
CA PRO A 51 -19.20 3.56 -6.22
C PRO A 51 -18.78 2.24 -6.85
N ALA A 52 -19.54 1.76 -7.85
CA ALA A 52 -19.22 0.52 -8.55
C ALA A 52 -17.73 0.49 -8.91
N MET A 53 -17.07 -0.65 -8.65
CA MET A 53 -15.63 -0.79 -8.83
C MET A 53 -15.26 -0.36 -10.26
N PRO A 54 -14.41 0.68 -10.42
CA PRO A 54 -14.00 1.15 -11.74
C PRO A 54 -13.39 0.02 -12.57
N GLN A 55 -13.80 -0.09 -13.83
CA GLN A 55 -13.29 -1.13 -14.75
C GLN A 55 -11.76 -1.04 -14.93
N ALA A 56 -11.18 0.16 -14.79
CA ALA A 56 -9.73 0.36 -14.81
C ALA A 56 -8.99 -0.38 -13.68
N PHE A 57 -9.69 -0.87 -12.65
CA PHE A 57 -9.09 -1.63 -11.56
C PHE A 57 -9.08 -3.14 -11.83
N THR A 58 -9.83 -3.62 -12.83
CA THR A 58 -9.96 -5.06 -13.14
C THR A 58 -9.13 -5.50 -14.34
N THR A 59 -8.42 -4.59 -15.01
CA THR A 59 -7.59 -4.88 -16.18
C THR A 59 -6.22 -5.40 -15.78
N GLU A 60 -5.85 -6.61 -16.24
CA GLU A 60 -4.48 -7.18 -16.19
C GLU A 60 -3.65 -6.82 -14.93
N ALA A 61 -2.58 -6.04 -15.10
CA ALA A 61 -1.68 -5.64 -14.03
C ALA A 61 -2.33 -4.71 -12.99
N ALA A 62 -3.37 -3.96 -13.38
CA ALA A 62 -4.15 -3.13 -12.46
C ALA A 62 -4.94 -3.98 -11.47
N ALA A 63 -5.41 -5.17 -11.87
CA ALA A 63 -6.08 -6.11 -10.95
C ALA A 63 -5.12 -6.65 -9.88
N ALA A 64 -3.89 -7.01 -10.28
CA ALA A 64 -2.85 -7.43 -9.33
C ALA A 64 -2.46 -6.29 -8.38
N CYS A 65 -2.31 -5.07 -8.91
CA CYS A 65 -2.05 -3.87 -8.12
C CYS A 65 -3.17 -3.61 -7.11
N PHE A 66 -4.43 -3.68 -7.56
CA PHE A 66 -5.60 -3.49 -6.69
C PHE A 66 -5.66 -4.52 -5.56
N ALA A 67 -5.36 -5.80 -5.84
CA ALA A 67 -5.33 -6.85 -4.84
C ALA A 67 -4.27 -6.59 -3.75
N LEU A 68 -3.06 -6.17 -4.15
CA LEU A 68 -2.00 -5.80 -3.22
C LEU A 68 -2.39 -4.62 -2.33
N ILE A 69 -2.98 -3.58 -2.93
CA ILE A 69 -3.44 -2.39 -2.19
C ILE A 69 -4.56 -2.79 -1.22
N LYS A 70 -5.50 -3.63 -1.64
CA LYS A 70 -6.56 -4.16 -0.77
C LYS A 70 -6.00 -4.92 0.43
N ILE A 71 -5.01 -5.79 0.24
CA ILE A 71 -4.35 -6.49 1.35
C ILE A 71 -3.70 -5.49 2.31
N SER A 72 -3.03 -4.46 1.77
CA SER A 72 -2.39 -3.44 2.60
C SER A 72 -3.37 -2.62 3.44
N VAL A 73 -4.59 -2.39 2.93
CA VAL A 73 -5.64 -1.64 3.64
C VAL A 73 -6.36 -2.51 4.67
N VAL A 74 -6.73 -3.74 4.30
CA VAL A 74 -7.53 -4.64 5.16
C VAL A 74 -6.66 -5.36 6.19
N LYS A 75 -5.43 -5.74 5.83
CA LYS A 75 -4.50 -6.52 6.67
C LYS A 75 -3.07 -5.93 6.61
N PRO A 76 -2.86 -4.72 7.15
CA PRO A 76 -1.57 -4.05 7.08
C PRO A 76 -0.42 -4.87 7.70
N ALA A 77 -0.69 -5.57 8.80
CA ALA A 77 0.32 -6.43 9.44
C ALA A 77 0.83 -7.55 8.52
N VAL A 78 -0.06 -8.14 7.71
CA VAL A 78 0.31 -9.20 6.75
C VAL A 78 1.15 -8.63 5.62
N PHE A 79 0.79 -7.44 5.11
CA PHE A 79 1.56 -6.76 4.07
C PHE A 79 2.99 -6.45 4.53
N TRP A 80 3.14 -5.84 5.70
CA TRP A 80 4.47 -5.51 6.24
C TRP A 80 5.27 -6.76 6.61
N GLY A 81 4.63 -7.78 7.18
CA GLY A 81 5.27 -9.06 7.47
C GLY A 81 5.82 -9.73 6.21
N ALA A 82 5.03 -9.77 5.13
CA ALA A 82 5.46 -10.31 3.85
C ALA A 82 6.63 -9.51 3.24
N LEU A 83 6.60 -8.19 3.35
CA LEU A 83 7.68 -7.32 2.87
C LEU A 83 9.00 -7.60 3.61
N VAL A 84 8.95 -7.69 4.94
CA VAL A 84 10.13 -8.02 5.76
C VAL A 84 10.64 -9.42 5.43
N ALA A 85 9.74 -10.40 5.30
CA ALA A 85 10.11 -11.76 4.94
C ALA A 85 10.82 -11.82 3.59
N PHE A 86 10.29 -11.12 2.58
CA PHE A 86 10.87 -11.05 1.23
C PHE A 86 12.27 -10.43 1.24
N LEU A 87 12.51 -9.40 2.06
CA LEU A 87 13.84 -8.80 2.21
C LEU A 87 14.80 -9.65 3.06
N SER A 88 14.28 -10.37 4.05
CA SER A 88 15.11 -11.23 4.92
C SER A 88 15.56 -12.51 4.24
N LEU A 89 14.76 -13.07 3.33
CA LEU A 89 15.06 -14.30 2.61
C LEU A 89 16.42 -14.24 1.87
N PRO A 90 16.71 -13.23 1.02
CA PRO A 90 17.99 -13.14 0.34
C PRO A 90 19.16 -12.90 1.31
N VAL A 91 18.95 -12.18 2.41
CA VAL A 91 19.97 -11.97 3.44
C VAL A 91 20.30 -13.29 4.14
N LEU A 92 19.29 -14.04 4.55
CA LEU A 92 19.47 -15.36 5.16
C LEU A 92 20.12 -16.35 4.20
N LEU A 93 19.76 -16.29 2.90
CA LEU A 93 20.39 -17.11 1.86
C LEU A 93 21.87 -16.74 1.67
N ALA A 94 22.19 -15.45 1.64
CA ALA A 94 23.56 -14.96 1.53
C ALA A 94 24.41 -15.38 2.73
N LEU A 95 23.89 -15.23 3.96
CA LEU A 95 24.57 -15.64 5.19
C LEU A 95 24.74 -17.16 5.31
N ARG A 96 23.84 -17.95 4.72
CA ARG A 96 23.97 -19.41 4.70
C ARG A 96 25.08 -19.89 3.76
N TRP A 97 25.41 -19.12 2.73
CA TRP A 97 26.42 -19.45 1.72
C TRP A 97 27.75 -18.68 1.88
N SER A 98 27.88 -17.86 2.92
CA SER A 98 29.13 -17.23 3.38
C SER A 98 29.80 -18.07 4.46
#